data_AF-A0A5B7K3V7-F1
#
_entry.id   AF-A0A5B7K3V7-F1
#
_cell.length_a   1.000
_cell.length_b   1.000
_cell.length_c   1.000
_cell.angle_alpha   90.00
_cell.angle_beta   90.00
_cell.angle_gamma   90.00
#
_symmetry.space_group_name_H-M   'P 1'
#
loop_
_entity.id
_entity.type
_entity.pdbx_description
1 polymer ?
#
loop_
_entity_poly.entity_id
_entity_poly.type
_entity_poly.pdbx_seq_one_letter_code
_entity_poly.pdbx_strand_id
1 'polypeptide(L)' 'MRHLQIVPPPSSPGKIFMSQDLIDCIHVLVRVDAVHPTLSQPYQGPYRVLRRIVNLQATPL' A
#
# COMPACT_ATOMS: atom_id res chain seq x y z
N MET A 1 -15.53 -21.52 21.60
CA MET A 1 -15.74 -20.78 20.34
C MET A 1 -16.20 -19.38 20.70
N ARG A 2 -15.42 -18.32 20.41
CA ARG A 2 -15.86 -16.95 20.67
C ARG A 2 -16.75 -16.50 19.53
N HIS A 3 -17.88 -15.87 19.85
CA HIS A 3 -18.84 -15.35 18.88
C HIS A 3 -18.24 -14.10 18.22
N LEU A 4 -17.69 -14.25 17.01
CA LEU A 4 -17.17 -13.12 16.25
C LEU A 4 -18.36 -12.33 15.69
N GLN A 5 -18.44 -11.04 16.00
CA GLN A 5 -19.41 -10.13 15.39
C GLN A 5 -18.72 -9.28 14.32
N ILE A 6 -19.39 -9.11 13.18
CA ILE A 6 -18.93 -8.22 12.12
C ILE A 6 -19.18 -6.79 12.58
N VAL A 7 -18.11 -6.02 12.78
CA VAL A 7 -18.18 -4.59 13.08
C VAL A 7 -18.00 -3.84 11.76
N PRO A 8 -18.85 -2.84 11.44
CA PRO A 8 -18.68 -2.05 10.23
C PRO A 8 -17.33 -1.33 10.26
N PRO A 9 -16.60 -1.26 9.13
CA PRO A 9 -15.34 -0.53 9.07
C PRO A 9 -15.58 0.95 9.42
N PRO A 10 -14.65 1.59 10.16
CA PRO A 10 -14.78 3.01 10.51
C PRO A 10 -14.94 3.86 9.25
N SER A 11 -15.85 4.85 9.33
CA SER A 11 -16.23 5.71 8.20
C SER A 11 -15.20 6.78 7.84
N SER A 12 -14.16 6.96 8.66
CA SER A 12 -13.06 7.85 8.32
C SER A 12 -12.14 7.16 7.31
N PRO A 13 -11.54 7.91 6.35
CA PRO A 13 -10.38 7.42 5.64
C PRO A 13 -9.29 7.21 6.69
N GLY A 14 -9.21 6.00 7.23
CA GLY A 14 -8.26 5.65 8.26
C GLY A 14 -6.88 6.04 7.76
N LYS A 15 -6.12 6.77 8.58
CA LYS A 15 -4.73 7.11 8.28
C LYS A 15 -4.01 5.80 7.94
N ILE A 16 -3.72 5.58 6.67
CA ILE A 16 -3.00 4.39 6.23
C ILE A 16 -1.63 4.48 6.89
N PHE A 17 -1.27 3.45 7.64
CA PHE A 17 0.08 3.38 8.20
C PHE A 17 1.08 3.35 7.04
N MET A 18 1.95 4.35 7.00
CA MET A 18 3.05 4.44 6.04
C MET A 18 4.33 4.58 6.85
N SER A 19 5.26 3.65 6.69
CA SER A 19 6.58 3.76 7.34
C SER A 19 7.32 4.97 6.79
N GLN A 20 7.99 5.70 7.68
CA GLN A 20 8.88 6.80 7.31
C GLN A 20 10.02 6.33 6.40
N ASP A 21 10.45 5.07 6.53
CA ASP A 21 11.51 4.48 5.71
C ASP A 21 11.15 4.44 4.22
N LEU A 22 9.85 4.50 3.87
CA LEU A 22 9.39 4.54 2.49
C LEU A 22 9.68 5.89 1.80
N ILE A 23 9.98 6.93 2.59
CA ILE A 23 10.34 8.24 2.05
C ILE A 23 11.73 8.18 1.40
N ASP A 24 12.66 7.41 1.97
CA ASP A 24 14.04 7.32 1.50
C ASP A 24 14.43 5.94 0.95
N CYS A 25 13.49 5.00 0.87
CA CYS A 25 13.76 3.64 0.39
C CYS A 25 14.43 3.61 -1.00
N ILE A 26 15.50 2.82 -1.14
CA ILE A 26 16.22 2.70 -2.42
C ILE A 26 15.65 1.59 -3.32
N HIS A 27 14.86 0.69 -2.75
CA HIS A 27 14.20 -0.41 -3.45
C HIS A 27 12.73 -0.51 -3.05
N VAL A 28 11.89 -0.91 -3.99
CA VAL A 28 10.45 -1.11 -3.79
C VAL A 28 9.98 -2.42 -4.40
N LEU A 29 8.95 -3.00 -3.78
CA LEU A 29 8.16 -4.09 -4.34
C LEU A 29 6.89 -3.49 -4.94
N VAL A 30 6.59 -3.82 -6.20
CA VAL A 30 5.46 -3.26 -6.94
C VAL A 30 4.36 -4.30 -7.02
N ARG A 31 3.16 -3.92 -6.60
CA ARG A 31 1.98 -4.79 -6.69
C ARG A 31 1.55 -4.94 -8.15
N VAL A 32 1.26 -6.16 -8.57
CA VAL A 32 0.76 -6.46 -9.93
C VAL A 32 -0.68 -6.91 -9.83
N ASP A 33 -1.61 -6.00 -10.11
CA ASP A 33 -3.06 -6.27 -10.10
C ASP A 33 -3.53 -6.94 -11.39
N ALA A 34 -2.90 -8.06 -11.75
CA ALA A 34 -3.36 -8.93 -12.82
C ALA A 34 -3.85 -10.27 -12.25
N VAL A 35 -4.57 -11.03 -13.06
CA VAL A 35 -4.98 -12.39 -12.70
C VAL A 35 -3.73 -13.27 -12.69
N HIS A 36 -3.45 -13.88 -11.55
CA HIS A 36 -2.29 -14.76 -11.35
C HIS A 36 -2.72 -16.09 -10.73
N PRO A 37 -1.92 -17.15 -10.87
CA PRO A 37 -2.17 -18.42 -10.18
C PRO A 37 -2.30 -18.25 -8.68
N THR A 38 -3.10 -19.11 -8.03
CA THR A 38 -3.22 -19.12 -6.57
C THR A 38 -1.85 -19.27 -5.92
N LEU A 39 -1.63 -18.56 -4.81
CA LEU A 39 -0.35 -18.51 -4.08
C LEU A 39 0.83 -17.88 -4.84
N SER A 40 0.59 -17.22 -5.98
CA SER A 40 1.61 -16.39 -6.61
C SER A 40 1.94 -15.18 -5.74
N GLN A 41 3.20 -14.72 -5.79
CA GLN A 41 3.57 -13.48 -5.14
C GLN A 41 2.83 -12.29 -5.81
N PRO A 42 2.09 -11.49 -5.04
CA PRO A 42 1.32 -10.37 -5.59
C PRO A 42 2.21 -9.15 -5.91
N TYR A 43 3.47 -9.16 -5.47
CA TYR A 43 4.43 -8.10 -5.71
C TYR A 43 5.61 -8.63 -6.52
N GLN A 44 6.13 -7.80 -7.41
CA GLN A 44 7.39 -8.02 -8.12
C GLN A 44 8.48 -7.08 -7.60
N GLY A 45 9.73 -7.48 -7.79
CA GLY A 45 10.91 -6.69 -7.40
C GLY A 45 11.88 -7.49 -6.54
N PRO A 46 12.90 -6.85 -5.96
CA PRO A 46 13.04 -5.42 -5.68
C PRO A 46 13.46 -4.58 -6.88
N TYR A 47 12.75 -3.47 -7.14
CA TYR A 47 13.12 -2.49 -8.14
C TYR A 47 13.83 -1.30 -7.51
N ARG A 48 14.91 -0.82 -8.13
CA ARG A 48 15.61 0.38 -7.67
C ARG A 48 14.80 1.63 -7.99
N VAL A 49 14.63 2.52 -7.01
CA VAL A 49 13.97 3.82 -7.20
C VAL A 49 14.91 4.75 -7.96
N LEU A 50 14.47 5.23 -9.13
CA LEU A 50 15.25 6.17 -9.97
C LEU A 50 14.90 7.64 -9.68
N ARG A 51 13.60 7.94 -9.53
CA ARG A 51 13.10 9.29 -9.26
C ARG A 51 11.76 9.21 -8.53
N ARG A 52 11.55 10.10 -7.56
CA ARG A 52 10.24 10.34 -6.91
C ARG A 52 9.58 11.56 -7.54
N ILE A 53 8.28 11.48 -7.81
CA ILE A 53 7.49 12.60 -8.31
C ILE A 53 6.56 13.02 -7.17
N VAL A 54 6.73 14.25 -6.67
CA VAL A 54 5.81 14.81 -5.68
C VAL A 54 4.67 15.46 -6.45
N ASN A 55 3.48 14.83 -6.43
CA ASN A 55 2.29 15.48 -6.97
C ASN A 55 1.75 16.47 -5.92
N LEU A 56 1.88 17.78 -6.21
CA LEU A 56 1.36 18.87 -5.38
C LEU A 56 -0.18 19.04 -5.46
N GLN A 57 -0.96 17.97 -5.72
CA GLN A 57 -2.41 18.07 -5.93
C GLN A 57 -3.27 17.37 -4.88
N ALA A 58 -2.80 17.28 -3.64
CA ALA A 58 -3.65 16.85 -2.53
C ALA A 58 -3.52 17.83 -1.35
N THR A 59 -3.93 19.08 -1.58
CA THR A 59 -4.23 20.03 -0.50
C THR A 59 -5.73 20.29 -0.56
N PRO A 60 -6.55 19.78 0.37
CA PRO A 60 -7.93 20.22 0.46
C PRO A 60 -7.95 21.62 1.09
N LEU A 61 -8.68 22.55 0.46
CA LEU A 61 -9.15 23.78 1.12
C LEU A 61 -10.21 23.42 2.18
#